data_AF-A0A8S3EM72-F1
#
_entry.id   AF-A0A8S3EM72-F1
#
_cell.length_a   1.000
_cell.length_b   1.000
_cell.length_c   1.000
_cell.angle_alpha   90.00
_cell.angle_beta   90.00
_cell.angle_gamma   90.00
#
_symmetry.space_group_name_H-M   'P 1'
#
loop_
_entity.id
_entity.type
_entity.pdbx_description
1 polymer ?
#
loop_
_entity_poly.entity_id
_entity_poly.type
_entity_poly.pdbx_seq_one_letter_code
_entity_poly.pdbx_strand_id
1 'polypeptide(L)'
;QDGDVECACIAECEDPKDERLMICTAANHTYTSDCEFYQMQCWCRKNDQRCTRKEALTDTIDYFGQCQNLGVCTEFELEVFPKRMTTWLGEILDALFVRKGLDSKYETLVNEARKMKLSNTEKWWRNAVLWEFCELDRTHDNSVNKEELSRFVRSLKVLEHCIQPFLNHCDTNNDNKISADEWGSCLGLDKDDVDFLKTFCSH
;
A
#
# COMPACT_ATOMS: atom_id res chain seq x y z
N GLN A 1 -19.06 10.73 -39.36
CA GLN A 1 -19.38 9.51 -38.59
C GLN A 1 -18.83 9.80 -37.21
N ASP A 2 -19.68 10.32 -36.34
CA ASP A 2 -19.32 10.57 -34.94
C ASP A 2 -19.62 9.25 -34.23
N GLY A 3 -18.58 8.43 -34.05
CA GLY A 3 -18.70 7.12 -33.44
C GLY A 3 -18.74 7.29 -31.93
N ASP A 4 -19.93 7.14 -31.34
CA ASP A 4 -20.09 7.15 -29.90
C ASP A 4 -19.27 6.01 -29.28
N VAL A 5 -18.30 6.35 -28.43
CA VAL A 5 -17.39 5.38 -27.83
C VAL A 5 -18.01 4.91 -26.51
N GLU A 6 -18.59 3.71 -26.50
CA GLU A 6 -19.16 3.15 -25.29
C GLU A 6 -18.15 2.29 -24.52
N CYS A 7 -18.07 2.47 -23.20
CA CYS A 7 -17.29 1.60 -22.33
C CYS A 7 -18.00 0.24 -22.15
N ALA A 8 -17.42 -0.81 -22.73
CA ALA A 8 -17.85 -2.19 -22.55
C ALA A 8 -17.15 -2.85 -21.37
N CYS A 9 -17.79 -3.86 -20.76
CA CYS A 9 -17.12 -4.73 -19.80
C CYS A 9 -16.03 -5.54 -20.49
N ILE A 10 -14.94 -5.84 -19.78
CA ILE A 10 -13.87 -6.71 -20.27
C ILE A 10 -14.47 -8.04 -20.73
N ALA A 11 -14.11 -8.49 -21.93
CA ALA A 11 -14.68 -9.71 -22.52
C ALA A 11 -14.02 -10.98 -21.96
N GLU A 12 -12.70 -10.95 -21.83
CA GLU A 12 -11.88 -12.08 -21.40
C GLU A 12 -10.71 -11.56 -20.56
N CYS A 13 -10.43 -12.24 -19.45
CA CYS A 13 -9.29 -11.99 -18.60
C CYS A 13 -8.26 -13.09 -18.84
N GLU A 14 -6.98 -12.75 -18.88
CA GLU A 14 -5.92 -13.75 -18.98
C GLU A 14 -5.86 -14.57 -17.69
N ASP A 15 -5.76 -15.90 -17.82
CA ASP A 15 -5.52 -16.77 -16.68
C ASP A 15 -4.08 -16.60 -16.19
N PRO A 16 -3.86 -16.07 -14.98
CA PRO A 16 -2.51 -15.89 -14.48
C PRO A 16 -1.89 -17.25 -14.18
N LYS A 17 -0.62 -17.41 -14.59
CA LYS A 17 0.19 -18.60 -14.26
C LYS A 17 0.71 -18.59 -12.82
N ASP A 18 0.62 -17.45 -12.15
CA ASP A 18 1.17 -17.20 -10.83
C ASP A 18 0.02 -17.00 -9.83
N GLU A 19 -0.05 -17.88 -8.84
CA GLU A 19 -1.08 -17.83 -7.77
C GLU A 19 -1.02 -16.52 -6.97
N ARG A 20 0.10 -15.80 -6.98
CA ARG A 20 0.24 -14.49 -6.33
C ARG A 20 -0.57 -13.38 -7.03
N LEU A 21 -1.00 -13.61 -8.26
CA LEU A 21 -1.86 -12.70 -9.02
C LEU A 21 -3.35 -12.93 -8.76
N MET A 22 -3.70 -14.01 -8.05
CA MET A 22 -5.05 -14.19 -7.52
C MET A 22 -5.36 -13.07 -6.52
N ILE A 23 -6.63 -12.93 -6.15
CA ILE A 23 -7.05 -11.91 -5.19
C ILE A 23 -8.04 -12.51 -4.19
N CYS A 24 -7.97 -12.05 -2.95
CA CYS A 24 -8.97 -12.29 -1.93
C CYS A 24 -9.75 -11.01 -1.67
N THR A 25 -11.08 -11.11 -1.59
CA THR A 25 -11.95 -9.98 -1.29
C THR A 25 -12.30 -9.87 0.20
N ALA A 26 -12.84 -8.72 0.60
CA ALA A 26 -13.29 -8.48 1.98
C ALA A 26 -14.41 -9.44 2.41
N ALA A 27 -15.22 -9.94 1.45
CA ALA A 27 -16.20 -10.99 1.69
C ALA A 27 -15.59 -12.42 1.71
N ASN A 28 -14.26 -12.54 1.75
CA ASN A 28 -13.52 -13.80 1.76
C ASN A 28 -13.77 -14.66 0.50
N HIS A 29 -13.91 -14.01 -0.65
CA HIS A 29 -14.00 -14.69 -1.95
C HIS A 29 -12.67 -14.60 -2.70
N THR A 30 -12.22 -15.73 -3.23
CA THR A 30 -11.07 -15.76 -4.14
C THR A 30 -11.52 -15.59 -5.58
N TYR A 31 -10.83 -14.72 -6.32
CA TYR A 31 -10.88 -14.61 -7.79
C TYR A 31 -9.50 -14.95 -8.36
N THR A 32 -9.46 -15.41 -9.62
CA THR A 32 -8.22 -15.79 -10.29
C THR A 32 -7.32 -14.58 -10.57
N SER A 33 -7.92 -13.40 -10.73
CA SER A 33 -7.23 -12.13 -10.96
C SER A 33 -8.07 -10.93 -10.52
N ASP A 34 -7.43 -9.77 -10.40
CA ASP A 34 -8.12 -8.49 -10.25
C ASP A 34 -9.01 -8.17 -11.47
N CYS A 35 -8.58 -8.55 -12.67
CA CYS A 35 -9.37 -8.45 -13.90
C CYS A 35 -10.72 -9.16 -13.76
N GLU A 36 -10.73 -10.43 -13.31
CA GLU A 36 -11.96 -11.22 -13.14
C GLU A 36 -12.91 -10.56 -12.12
N PHE A 37 -12.35 -10.03 -11.02
CA PHE A 37 -13.13 -9.31 -10.02
C PHE A 37 -13.80 -8.06 -10.62
N TYR A 38 -13.05 -7.20 -11.33
CA TYR A 38 -13.62 -6.00 -11.94
C TYR A 38 -14.57 -6.31 -13.10
N GLN A 39 -14.30 -7.36 -13.86
CA GLN A 39 -15.20 -7.89 -14.89
C GLN A 39 -16.55 -8.29 -14.27
N MET A 40 -16.51 -9.04 -13.16
CA MET A 40 -17.72 -9.42 -12.40
C MET A 40 -18.49 -8.20 -11.90
N GLN A 41 -17.80 -7.21 -11.33
CA GLN A 41 -18.43 -5.95 -10.93
C GLN A 41 -19.12 -5.25 -12.11
N CYS A 42 -18.46 -5.19 -13.27
CA CYS A 42 -19.02 -4.57 -14.47
C CYS A 42 -20.28 -5.28 -14.96
N TRP A 43 -20.25 -6.61 -15.07
CA TRP A 43 -21.41 -7.42 -15.47
C TRP A 43 -22.59 -7.21 -14.52
N CYS A 44 -22.33 -7.21 -13.21
CA CYS A 44 -23.39 -6.98 -12.23
C CYS A 44 -23.95 -5.56 -12.28
N ARG A 45 -23.13 -4.54 -12.57
CA ARG A 45 -23.62 -3.15 -12.74
C ARG A 45 -24.52 -3.02 -13.97
N LYS A 46 -24.19 -3.72 -15.06
CA LYS A 46 -25.00 -3.73 -16.29
C LYS A 46 -26.18 -4.71 -16.26
N ASN A 47 -26.44 -5.40 -15.15
CA ASN A 47 -27.41 -6.50 -15.08
C ASN A 47 -27.23 -7.55 -16.19
N ASP A 48 -25.98 -7.79 -16.59
CA ASP A 48 -25.62 -8.79 -17.60
C ASP A 48 -25.91 -10.20 -17.05
N GLN A 49 -26.30 -11.13 -17.92
CA GLN A 49 -26.59 -12.51 -17.55
C GLN A 49 -25.38 -13.25 -16.97
N ARG A 50 -24.15 -12.78 -17.29
CA ARG A 50 -22.89 -13.31 -16.75
C ARG A 50 -22.60 -12.88 -15.32
N CYS A 51 -23.40 -11.98 -14.73
CA CYS A 51 -23.28 -11.67 -13.31
C CYS A 51 -23.69 -12.88 -12.46
N THR A 52 -22.70 -13.57 -11.90
CA THR A 52 -22.93 -14.74 -11.02
C THR A 52 -22.87 -14.41 -9.54
N ARG A 53 -22.32 -13.24 -9.16
CA ARG A 53 -22.17 -12.80 -7.76
C ARG A 53 -22.52 -11.32 -7.59
N LYS A 54 -23.75 -11.02 -7.15
CA LYS A 54 -24.21 -9.63 -6.99
C LYS A 54 -23.49 -8.89 -5.87
N GLU A 55 -23.00 -9.63 -4.88
CA GLU A 55 -22.23 -9.11 -3.74
C GLU A 55 -20.95 -8.41 -4.19
N ALA A 56 -20.40 -8.79 -5.36
CA ALA A 56 -19.22 -8.16 -5.94
C ALA A 56 -19.39 -6.63 -6.12
N LEU A 57 -20.62 -6.14 -6.31
CA LEU A 57 -20.90 -4.70 -6.48
C LEU A 57 -20.46 -3.84 -5.31
N THR A 58 -20.54 -4.37 -4.10
CA THR A 58 -20.20 -3.69 -2.84
C THR A 58 -18.93 -4.23 -2.21
N ASP A 59 -18.36 -5.30 -2.76
CA ASP A 59 -17.15 -5.93 -2.27
C ASP A 59 -15.90 -5.13 -2.71
N THR A 60 -14.78 -5.38 -2.04
CA THR A 60 -13.49 -4.78 -2.35
C THR A 60 -12.38 -5.81 -2.25
N ILE A 61 -11.31 -5.60 -3.01
CA ILE A 61 -10.11 -6.43 -2.89
C ILE A 61 -9.46 -6.16 -1.54
N ASP A 62 -9.25 -7.22 -0.75
CA ASP A 62 -8.60 -7.17 0.56
C ASP A 62 -7.09 -7.38 0.45
N TYR A 63 -6.66 -8.41 -0.30
CA TYR A 63 -5.25 -8.66 -0.60
C TYR A 63 -5.03 -9.48 -1.87
N PHE A 64 -3.80 -9.47 -2.36
CA PHE A 64 -3.33 -10.32 -3.46
C PHE A 64 -2.87 -11.69 -2.94
N GLY A 65 -3.25 -12.73 -3.66
CA GLY A 65 -3.18 -14.14 -3.29
C GLY A 65 -4.56 -14.77 -3.04
N GLN A 66 -4.59 -16.08 -2.89
CA GLN A 66 -5.80 -16.83 -2.51
C GLN A 66 -6.24 -16.50 -1.08
N CYS A 67 -7.54 -16.55 -0.81
CA CYS A 67 -8.06 -16.38 0.54
C CYS A 67 -7.53 -17.46 1.49
N GLN A 68 -6.99 -17.01 2.62
CA GLN A 68 -6.41 -17.82 3.68
C GLN A 68 -6.60 -17.17 5.04
N ASN A 69 -6.38 -17.96 6.10
CA ASN A 69 -6.42 -17.47 7.47
C ASN A 69 -5.09 -16.77 7.81
N LEU A 70 -5.12 -15.44 7.87
CA LEU A 70 -3.96 -14.61 8.22
C LEU A 70 -3.72 -14.50 9.75
N GLY A 71 -4.62 -15.04 10.57
CA GLY A 71 -4.59 -14.86 12.02
C GLY A 71 -5.03 -13.45 12.45
N VAL A 72 -4.97 -13.22 13.76
CA VAL A 72 -5.24 -11.90 14.36
C VAL A 72 -3.90 -11.24 14.72
N CYS A 73 -3.80 -9.92 14.52
CA CYS A 73 -2.65 -9.17 15.01
C CYS A 73 -2.78 -9.04 16.53
N THR A 74 -1.86 -9.69 17.26
CA THR A 74 -1.81 -9.60 18.72
C THR A 74 -1.27 -8.24 19.16
N GLU A 75 -1.56 -7.84 20.40
CA GLU A 75 -1.07 -6.57 20.96
C GLU A 75 0.46 -6.49 20.93
N PHE A 76 1.15 -7.59 21.25
CA PHE A 76 2.61 -7.66 21.19
C PHE A 76 3.15 -7.52 19.75
N GLU A 77 2.52 -8.19 18.77
CA GLU A 77 2.91 -8.05 17.37
C GLU A 77 2.73 -6.62 16.88
N LEU A 78 1.62 -5.97 17.26
CA LEU A 78 1.32 -4.59 16.93
C LEU A 78 2.33 -3.62 17.56
N GLU A 79 2.73 -3.85 18.81
CA GLU A 79 3.73 -3.03 19.52
C GLU A 79 5.10 -3.05 18.83
N VAL A 80 5.55 -4.22 18.35
CA VAL A 80 6.86 -4.35 17.69
C VAL A 80 6.83 -4.04 16.19
N PHE A 81 5.63 -3.95 15.60
CA PHE A 81 5.43 -3.75 14.17
C PHE A 81 6.12 -2.49 13.61
N PRO A 82 5.98 -1.29 14.22
CA PRO A 82 6.55 -0.06 13.66
C PRO A 82 8.07 -0.17 13.49
N LYS A 83 8.78 -0.70 14.49
CA LYS A 83 10.23 -0.88 14.45
C LYS A 83 10.69 -1.85 13.36
N ARG A 84 9.95 -2.94 13.16
CA ARG A 84 10.21 -3.90 12.07
C ARG A 84 9.98 -3.24 10.71
N MET A 85 8.87 -2.53 10.56
CA MET A 85 8.50 -1.85 9.33
C MET A 85 9.53 -0.79 8.94
N THR A 86 9.95 0.08 9.87
CA THR A 86 10.94 1.12 9.56
C THR A 86 12.29 0.54 9.14
N THR A 87 12.77 -0.48 9.86
CA THR A 87 14.02 -1.17 9.51
C THR A 87 13.90 -1.81 8.13
N TRP A 88 12.78 -2.48 7.85
CA TRP A 88 12.51 -3.10 6.56
C TRP A 88 12.46 -2.07 5.42
N LEU A 89 11.76 -0.95 5.59
CA LEU A 89 11.76 0.16 4.62
C LEU A 89 13.18 0.65 4.33
N GLY A 90 14.02 0.76 5.36
CA GLY A 90 15.44 1.08 5.21
C GLY A 90 16.19 0.11 4.29
N GLU A 91 15.97 -1.20 4.43
CA GLU A 91 16.56 -2.21 3.54
C GLU A 91 15.98 -2.14 2.12
N ILE A 92 14.68 -1.85 1.98
CA ILE A 92 14.02 -1.71 0.67
C ILE A 92 14.57 -0.50 -0.09
N LEU A 93 14.69 0.65 0.55
CA LEU A 93 15.27 1.86 -0.03
C LEU A 93 16.70 1.59 -0.53
N ASP A 94 17.52 0.95 0.31
CA ASP A 94 18.89 0.58 -0.04
C ASP A 94 18.92 -0.36 -1.26
N ALA A 95 18.09 -1.41 -1.22
CA ALA A 95 17.98 -2.36 -2.29
C ALA A 95 17.57 -1.67 -3.59
N LEU A 96 16.53 -0.82 -3.59
CA LEU A 96 16.07 -0.08 -4.78
C LEU A 96 17.18 0.77 -5.40
N PHE A 97 17.98 1.45 -4.58
CA PHE A 97 19.13 2.22 -5.05
C PHE A 97 20.18 1.32 -5.74
N VAL A 98 20.53 0.17 -5.16
CA VAL A 98 21.52 -0.76 -5.75
C VAL A 98 21.09 -1.29 -7.12
N ARG A 99 19.81 -1.65 -7.27
CA ARG A 99 19.24 -2.14 -8.56
C ARG A 99 18.89 -1.01 -9.53
N LYS A 100 19.21 0.25 -9.22
CA LYS A 100 18.90 1.44 -10.03
C LYS A 100 17.40 1.58 -10.33
N GLY A 101 16.56 1.17 -9.37
CA GLY A 101 15.11 1.30 -9.42
C GLY A 101 14.55 2.46 -8.60
N LEU A 102 15.43 3.23 -7.93
CA LEU A 102 15.06 4.41 -7.15
C LEU A 102 15.08 5.66 -8.05
N ASP A 103 14.08 6.53 -7.92
CA ASP A 103 14.08 7.83 -8.57
C ASP A 103 15.29 8.68 -8.11
N SER A 104 15.90 9.40 -9.03
CA SER A 104 17.10 10.20 -8.76
C SER A 104 16.87 11.27 -7.68
N LYS A 105 15.63 11.74 -7.49
CA LYS A 105 15.29 12.71 -6.43
C LYS A 105 15.54 12.18 -5.01
N TYR A 106 15.52 10.86 -4.81
CA TYR A 106 15.75 10.22 -3.51
C TYR A 106 17.20 9.79 -3.27
N GLU A 107 18.13 10.03 -4.21
CA GLU A 107 19.52 9.60 -4.08
C GLU A 107 20.22 10.21 -2.85
N THR A 108 19.92 11.45 -2.51
CA THR A 108 20.46 12.10 -1.31
C THR A 108 20.01 11.39 -0.04
N LEU A 109 18.71 11.06 0.05
CA LEU A 109 18.11 10.37 1.19
C LEU A 109 18.76 9.01 1.44
N VAL A 110 18.95 8.18 0.41
CA VAL A 110 19.56 6.85 0.56
C VAL A 110 21.05 6.95 0.91
N ASN A 111 21.78 7.89 0.32
CA ASN A 111 23.20 8.08 0.63
C ASN A 111 23.42 8.53 2.09
N GLU A 112 22.55 9.39 2.61
CA GLU A 112 22.56 9.79 4.02
C GLU A 112 22.21 8.62 4.94
N ALA A 113 21.17 7.86 4.62
CA ALA A 113 20.77 6.67 5.38
C ALA A 113 21.92 5.65 5.47
N ARG A 114 22.62 5.39 4.36
CA ARG A 114 23.80 4.52 4.32
C ARG A 114 24.93 5.01 5.22
N LYS A 115 25.23 6.31 5.17
CA LYS A 115 26.26 6.91 6.04
C LYS A 115 25.90 6.74 7.52
N MET A 116 24.66 7.05 7.89
CA MET A 116 24.14 6.87 9.24
C MET A 116 24.22 5.40 9.70
N LYS A 117 23.86 4.46 8.82
CA LYS A 117 23.94 3.02 9.10
C LYS A 117 25.38 2.57 9.35
N LEU A 118 26.33 3.04 8.52
CA LEU A 118 27.77 2.73 8.69
C LEU A 118 28.37 3.34 9.96
N SER A 119 27.88 4.49 10.40
CA SER A 119 28.31 5.13 11.65
C SER A 119 27.56 4.61 12.89
N ASN A 120 26.70 3.59 12.76
CA ASN A 120 25.83 3.08 13.82
C ASN A 120 24.96 4.18 14.47
N THR A 121 24.54 5.16 13.69
CA THR A 121 23.62 6.21 14.15
C THR A 121 22.21 5.62 14.27
N GLU A 122 21.52 5.95 15.37
CA GLU A 122 20.12 5.57 15.54
C GLU A 122 19.23 6.16 14.44
N LYS A 123 18.08 5.53 14.20
CA LYS A 123 17.08 5.96 13.20
C LYS A 123 17.65 6.18 11.78
N TRP A 124 18.68 5.44 11.36
CA TRP A 124 19.19 5.47 9.97
C TRP A 124 18.10 5.21 8.91
N TRP A 125 17.01 4.55 9.29
CA TRP A 125 15.83 4.26 8.48
C TRP A 125 14.89 5.46 8.28
N ARG A 126 15.07 6.59 8.97
CA ARG A 126 14.14 7.75 8.91
C ARG A 126 13.92 8.24 7.48
N ASN A 127 14.97 8.25 6.67
CA ASN A 127 14.95 8.69 5.28
C ASN A 127 14.13 7.73 4.39
N ALA A 128 14.04 6.45 4.77
CA ALA A 128 13.19 5.48 4.08
C ALA A 128 11.71 5.63 4.45
N VAL A 129 11.41 5.98 5.71
CA VAL A 129 10.05 6.34 6.13
C VAL A 129 9.56 7.59 5.39
N LEU A 130 10.46 8.55 5.19
CA LEU A 130 10.24 9.75 4.38
C LEU A 130 9.92 9.41 2.92
N TRP A 131 10.81 8.63 2.29
CA TRP A 131 10.66 8.19 0.91
C TRP A 131 9.34 7.45 0.67
N GLU A 132 9.01 6.48 1.52
CA GLU A 132 7.80 5.66 1.37
C GLU A 132 6.54 6.53 1.43
N PHE A 133 6.47 7.49 2.35
CA PHE A 133 5.33 8.41 2.41
C PHE A 133 5.18 9.20 1.12
N CYS A 134 6.27 9.76 0.57
CA CYS A 134 6.19 10.50 -0.68
C CYS A 134 5.80 9.62 -1.89
N GLU A 135 6.16 8.34 -1.89
CA GLU A 135 5.76 7.41 -2.96
C GLU A 135 4.28 7.02 -2.86
N LEU A 136 3.75 7.01 -1.63
CA LEU A 136 2.34 6.74 -1.35
C LEU A 136 1.45 7.97 -1.62
N ASP A 137 1.84 9.17 -1.19
CA ASP A 137 1.12 10.43 -1.42
C ASP A 137 1.27 10.91 -2.87
N ARG A 138 0.41 10.37 -3.74
CA ARG A 138 0.39 10.71 -5.16
C ARG A 138 -0.39 11.98 -5.43
N THR A 139 -1.30 12.35 -4.53
CA THR A 139 -2.04 13.61 -4.61
C THR A 139 -1.23 14.82 -4.17
N HIS A 140 -0.09 14.61 -3.50
CA HIS A 140 0.75 15.63 -2.91
C HIS A 140 -0.04 16.55 -1.95
N ASP A 141 -0.99 15.97 -1.21
CA ASP A 141 -1.84 16.68 -0.24
C ASP A 141 -1.34 16.53 1.21
N ASN A 142 -0.12 16.01 1.38
CA ASN A 142 0.52 15.71 2.67
C ASN A 142 -0.28 14.71 3.52
N SER A 143 -1.09 13.87 2.87
CA SER A 143 -1.86 12.80 3.48
C SER A 143 -1.88 11.60 2.54
N VAL A 144 -1.99 10.40 3.09
CA VAL A 144 -2.18 9.19 2.28
C VAL A 144 -3.58 8.66 2.53
N ASN A 145 -4.40 8.61 1.50
CA ASN A 145 -5.77 8.11 1.58
C ASN A 145 -5.86 6.59 1.36
N LYS A 146 -7.07 6.05 1.54
CA LYS A 146 -7.34 4.61 1.37
C LYS A 146 -6.98 4.10 -0.02
N GLU A 147 -7.27 4.85 -1.08
CA GLU A 147 -6.97 4.46 -2.46
C GLU A 147 -5.47 4.37 -2.69
N GLU A 148 -4.69 5.31 -2.16
CA GLU A 148 -3.23 5.34 -2.23
C GLU A 148 -2.59 4.19 -1.45
N LEU A 149 -3.08 3.91 -0.23
CA LEU A 149 -2.63 2.77 0.58
C LEU A 149 -3.03 1.42 -0.02
N SER A 150 -4.13 1.36 -0.78
CA SER A 150 -4.78 0.11 -1.15
C SER A 150 -3.84 -0.88 -1.84
N ARG A 151 -3.03 -0.41 -2.80
CA ARG A 151 -2.12 -1.29 -3.55
C ARG A 151 -1.00 -1.84 -2.65
N PHE A 152 -0.44 -0.98 -1.80
CA PHE A 152 0.63 -1.35 -0.87
C PHE A 152 0.11 -2.37 0.15
N VAL A 153 -1.01 -2.06 0.81
CA VAL A 153 -1.64 -2.94 1.80
C VAL A 153 -2.01 -4.27 1.19
N ARG A 154 -2.69 -4.28 0.02
CA ARG A 154 -3.10 -5.53 -0.65
C ARG A 154 -1.92 -6.44 -0.98
N SER A 155 -0.77 -5.87 -1.30
CA SER A 155 0.43 -6.63 -1.67
C SER A 155 1.14 -7.24 -0.46
N LEU A 156 1.07 -6.58 0.70
CA LEU A 156 1.84 -6.96 1.89
C LEU A 156 1.03 -7.69 2.95
N LYS A 157 -0.30 -7.54 2.97
CA LYS A 157 -1.17 -8.05 4.05
C LYS A 157 -1.02 -9.57 4.29
N VAL A 158 -0.74 -10.35 3.24
CA VAL A 158 -0.47 -11.80 3.36
C VAL A 158 0.80 -12.10 4.14
N LEU A 159 1.82 -11.25 4.00
CA LEU A 159 3.12 -11.41 4.65
C LEU A 159 3.16 -10.74 6.03
N GLU A 160 2.34 -9.71 6.22
CA GLU A 160 2.30 -8.87 7.42
C GLU A 160 0.85 -8.57 7.79
N HIS A 161 0.20 -9.47 8.54
CA HIS A 161 -1.21 -9.36 8.93
C HIS A 161 -1.52 -8.14 9.81
N CYS A 162 -0.49 -7.59 10.49
CA CYS A 162 -0.59 -6.40 11.33
C CYS A 162 -0.63 -5.07 10.57
N ILE A 163 -0.38 -5.05 9.26
CA ILE A 163 -0.28 -3.80 8.50
C ILE A 163 -1.57 -2.96 8.57
N GLN A 164 -2.74 -3.60 8.42
CA GLN A 164 -4.01 -2.88 8.47
C GLN A 164 -4.38 -2.43 9.89
N PRO A 165 -4.28 -3.29 10.94
CA PRO A 165 -4.42 -2.85 12.33
C PRO A 165 -3.49 -1.69 12.71
N PHE A 166 -2.24 -1.72 12.25
CA PHE A 166 -1.27 -0.66 12.48
C PHE A 166 -1.69 0.66 11.82
N LEU A 167 -2.05 0.65 10.53
CA LEU A 167 -2.51 1.87 9.85
C LEU A 167 -3.77 2.45 10.50
N ASN A 168 -4.71 1.59 10.93
CA ASN A 168 -5.89 2.03 11.68
C ASN A 168 -5.54 2.65 13.04
N HIS A 169 -4.47 2.19 13.69
CA HIS A 169 -3.97 2.78 14.93
C HIS A 169 -3.31 4.16 14.68
N CYS A 170 -2.71 4.35 13.51
CA CYS A 170 -2.08 5.61 13.12
C CYS A 170 -3.08 6.69 12.71
N ASP A 171 -4.26 6.32 12.22
CA ASP A 171 -5.36 7.23 11.95
C ASP A 171 -6.01 7.67 13.29
N THR A 172 -5.37 8.62 13.97
CA THR A 172 -5.76 9.06 15.31
C THR A 172 -7.04 9.90 15.29
N ASN A 173 -7.28 10.62 14.21
CA ASN A 173 -8.44 11.48 14.04
C ASN A 173 -9.64 10.76 13.38
N ASN A 174 -9.44 9.52 12.89
CA ASN A 174 -10.42 8.65 12.23
C ASN A 174 -11.01 9.26 10.94
N ASP A 175 -10.21 10.00 10.18
CA ASP A 175 -10.64 10.60 8.91
C ASP A 175 -10.45 9.69 7.68
N ASN A 176 -9.98 8.45 7.90
CA ASN A 176 -9.62 7.45 6.88
C ASN A 176 -8.45 7.86 5.97
N LYS A 177 -7.61 8.78 6.45
CA LYS A 177 -6.33 9.13 5.85
C LYS A 177 -5.24 9.06 6.91
N ILE A 178 -3.99 8.99 6.47
CA ILE A 178 -2.83 9.12 7.34
C ILE A 178 -2.09 10.39 6.95
N SER A 179 -2.18 11.42 7.78
CA SER A 179 -1.42 12.66 7.57
C SER A 179 0.09 12.45 7.77
N ALA A 180 0.91 13.34 7.24
CA ALA A 180 2.37 13.32 7.48
C ALA A 180 2.73 13.35 8.98
N ASP A 181 1.93 14.04 9.80
CA ASP A 181 2.10 14.09 11.26
C ASP A 181 1.81 12.73 11.91
N GLU A 182 0.70 12.09 11.53
CA GLU A 182 0.32 10.77 12.04
C GLU A 182 1.32 9.70 11.62
N TRP A 183 1.71 9.69 10.34
CA TRP A 183 2.73 8.79 9.81
C TRP A 183 4.06 8.92 10.57
N GLY A 184 4.54 10.16 10.73
CA GLY A 184 5.78 10.45 11.43
C GLY A 184 5.72 10.02 12.90
N SER A 185 4.64 10.36 13.60
CA SER A 185 4.42 9.97 14.99
C SER A 185 4.40 8.44 15.16
N CYS A 186 3.66 7.74 14.31
CA CYS A 186 3.51 6.29 14.36
C CYS A 186 4.81 5.53 14.12
N LEU A 187 5.68 6.06 13.26
CA LEU A 187 6.94 5.42 12.88
C LEU A 187 8.14 5.99 13.65
N GLY A 188 7.93 6.92 14.59
CA GLY A 188 8.96 7.43 15.49
C GLY A 188 9.90 8.47 14.88
N LEU A 189 9.41 9.24 13.91
CA LEU A 189 10.10 10.43 13.39
C LEU A 189 10.05 11.57 14.42
N ASP A 190 11.12 12.35 14.49
CA ASP A 190 11.15 13.56 15.30
C ASP A 190 10.48 14.71 14.54
N LYS A 191 10.10 15.79 15.25
CA LYS A 191 9.37 16.91 14.66
C LYS A 191 10.10 17.52 13.44
N ASP A 192 11.41 17.67 13.54
CA ASP A 192 12.23 18.21 12.45
C ASP A 192 12.21 17.31 11.21
N ASP A 193 12.16 15.98 11.39
CA ASP A 193 12.04 15.02 10.29
C ASP A 193 10.65 15.11 9.63
N VAL A 194 9.59 15.34 10.41
CA VAL A 194 8.22 15.53 9.89
C VAL A 194 8.06 16.85 9.14
N ASP A 195 8.66 17.93 9.64
CA ASP A 195 8.65 19.22 8.94
C ASP A 195 9.43 19.12 7.61
N PHE A 196 10.56 18.39 7.61
CA PHE A 196 11.28 18.05 6.38
C PHE A 196 10.43 17.20 5.43
N LEU A 197 9.69 16.20 5.94
CA LEU A 197 8.79 15.34 5.14
C LEU A 197 7.77 16.16 4.36
N LYS A 198 7.04 17.04 5.04
CA LYS A 198 6.00 17.86 4.43
C LYS A 198 6.54 18.73 3.30
N THR A 199 7.72 19.29 3.50
CA THR A 199 8.37 20.14 2.49
C THR A 199 8.94 19.33 1.33
N PHE A 200 9.50 18.15 1.60
CA PHE A 200 10.12 17.31 0.57
C PHE A 200 9.09 16.65 -0.35
N CYS A 201 7.97 16.13 0.18
CA CYS A 201 6.96 15.44 -0.65
C CYS A 201 6.02 16.38 -1.43
N SER A 202 5.98 17.67 -1.09
CA SER A 202 5.12 18.66 -1.76
C SER A 202 5.63 19.07 -3.16
N HIS A 203 6.68 18.43 -3.69
CA HIS A 203 7.36 18.72 -4.95
C HIS A 203 7.59 17.44 -5.77
#